data_AF-A0A9N9CTI9-F1
#
_entry.id   AF-A0A9N9CTI9-F1
#
_cell.length_a   1.000
_cell.length_b   1.000
_cell.length_c   1.000
_cell.angle_alpha   90.00
_cell.angle_beta   90.00
_cell.angle_gamma   90.00
#
_symmetry.space_group_name_H-M   'P 1'
#
loop_
_entity.id
_entity.type
_entity.pdbx_description
1 polymer ?
#
loop_
_entity_poly.entity_id
_entity_poly.type
_entity_poly.pdbx_seq_one_letter_code
_entity_poly.pdbx_strand_id
1 'polypeptide(L)'
;MSHNIHSSRYSDLPDLPLKPPTWMYKKKCKLIHFSYSLRNPTFQQGYHGIQPSFIIGTLHLKFPNRKPLKARKIEIYFKGSMSKANKKLFESTRNELDGEITELNLTFEFKIPKDSPSTVIPINSLKAQGEISYSIRAVITQRPLKFLNMEKPRCKMVEVRCPITRWSLPITATASRNNYESLNDTSPVMFTKSNKQVEGQITFGQSTFRNESLVMVPLKLVFHHSNTHIRSFASGRPHIKKICMQLKEYQRLKVKARYYMEKRSLISSEFPPSKLSSIPDAPDEFHMELKLDTSLADCKYPINSAAQTEMVDVWHKLKIKVCMNNAKDLTFEKKITLVNAICEEEAKRIVFGWPSLDPEWRYEDLTLE
;
A
#
# COMPACT_ATOMS: atom_id res chain seq x y z
N MET A 1 26.06 42.97 9.14
CA MET A 1 26.98 41.81 9.19
C MET A 1 26.16 40.58 8.84
N SER A 2 25.76 40.41 7.57
CA SER A 2 26.48 39.66 6.54
C SER A 2 26.77 38.20 6.93
N HIS A 3 25.84 37.30 6.60
CA HIS A 3 26.16 35.97 6.07
C HIS A 3 25.08 35.54 5.06
N ASN A 4 25.34 35.90 3.80
CA ASN A 4 24.86 35.18 2.63
C ASN A 4 25.57 33.83 2.58
N ILE A 5 24.83 32.72 2.46
CA ILE A 5 25.37 31.46 1.95
C ILE A 5 24.41 30.92 0.89
N HIS A 6 24.93 30.96 -0.33
CA HIS A 6 24.50 30.33 -1.58
C HIS A 6 23.36 29.28 -1.49
N SER A 7 22.21 29.65 -2.06
CA SER A 7 21.26 28.72 -2.66
C SER A 7 21.11 29.03 -4.16
N SER A 8 22.16 28.78 -4.93
CA SER A 8 22.04 28.65 -6.38
C SER A 8 23.11 27.67 -6.88
N ARG A 9 22.70 26.44 -7.19
CA ARG A 9 23.41 25.46 -8.05
C ARG A 9 22.77 24.06 -8.09
N TYR A 10 21.44 23.94 -8.15
CA TYR A 10 20.79 22.63 -8.37
C TYR A 10 19.72 22.61 -9.47
N SER A 11 19.47 23.74 -10.15
CA SER A 11 18.42 23.82 -11.18
C SER A 11 18.85 23.35 -12.59
N ASP A 12 20.14 23.07 -12.83
CA ASP A 12 20.66 22.78 -14.18
C ASP A 12 21.33 21.41 -14.35
N LEU A 13 21.13 20.47 -13.42
CA LEU A 13 21.54 19.08 -13.64
C LEU A 13 20.48 18.38 -14.50
N PRO A 14 20.84 17.78 -15.65
CA PRO A 14 19.88 17.04 -16.44
C PRO A 14 19.26 15.93 -15.59
N ASP A 15 17.92 15.83 -15.61
CA ASP A 15 17.16 14.81 -14.91
C ASP A 15 17.60 13.41 -15.40
N LEU A 16 18.64 12.84 -14.79
CA LEU A 16 19.15 11.51 -15.13
C LEU A 16 18.14 10.44 -14.72
N PRO A 17 17.62 9.64 -15.65
CA PRO A 17 16.53 8.71 -15.36
C PRO A 17 16.95 7.63 -14.37
N LEU A 18 16.08 7.34 -13.39
CA LEU A 18 16.34 6.34 -12.35
C LEU A 18 16.09 4.93 -12.89
N LYS A 19 17.12 4.08 -12.79
CA LYS A 19 17.03 2.67 -13.18
C LYS A 19 16.39 1.86 -12.05
N PRO A 20 15.41 0.99 -12.32
CA PRO A 20 14.87 0.08 -11.32
C PRO A 20 15.98 -0.81 -10.75
N PRO A 21 15.93 -1.14 -9.44
CA PRO A 21 16.87 -2.04 -8.83
C PRO A 21 16.79 -3.45 -9.44
N THR A 22 17.90 -4.19 -9.41
CA THR A 22 18.05 -5.49 -10.08
C THR A 22 16.98 -6.50 -9.65
N TRP A 23 16.55 -6.49 -8.39
CA TRP A 23 15.55 -7.42 -7.85
C TRP A 23 14.14 -7.23 -8.45
N MET A 24 13.86 -6.07 -9.07
CA MET A 24 12.61 -5.85 -9.79
C MET A 24 12.59 -6.54 -11.16
N TYR A 25 13.75 -6.85 -11.76
CA TYR A 25 13.79 -7.49 -13.06
C TYR A 25 13.44 -8.98 -12.97
N LYS A 26 12.35 -9.37 -13.64
CA LYS A 26 12.00 -10.78 -13.89
C LYS A 26 12.91 -11.38 -14.97
N LYS A 27 13.23 -10.58 -15.99
CA LYS A 27 14.24 -10.91 -17.01
C LYS A 27 15.11 -9.70 -17.30
N LYS A 28 16.41 -9.83 -17.09
CA LYS A 28 17.39 -8.75 -17.24
C LYS A 28 18.14 -8.86 -18.57
N CYS A 29 18.51 -7.72 -19.12
CA CYS A 29 19.48 -7.62 -20.21
C CYS A 29 20.49 -6.53 -19.88
N LYS A 30 21.78 -6.74 -20.17
CA LYS A 30 22.81 -5.74 -19.89
C LYS A 30 22.66 -4.48 -20.77
N LEU A 31 22.24 -4.68 -22.01
CA LEU A 31 22.16 -3.65 -23.05
C LEU A 31 20.77 -3.02 -23.19
N ILE A 32 19.79 -3.53 -22.44
CA ILE A 32 18.39 -3.08 -22.52
C ILE A 32 17.86 -2.95 -21.10
N HIS A 33 17.37 -1.78 -20.73
CA HIS A 33 16.80 -1.55 -19.41
C HIS A 33 15.68 -0.53 -19.43
N PHE A 34 14.82 -0.59 -18.43
CA PHE A 34 13.79 0.42 -18.19
C PHE A 34 14.29 1.49 -17.23
N SER A 35 13.63 2.63 -17.24
CA SER A 35 13.80 3.71 -16.27
C SER A 35 12.50 4.48 -16.06
N TYR A 36 12.45 5.24 -14.97
CA TYR A 36 11.41 6.20 -14.64
C TYR A 36 12.03 7.57 -14.31
N SER A 37 11.20 8.62 -14.28
CA SER A 37 11.64 9.99 -13.99
C SER A 37 12.20 10.12 -12.56
N LEU A 38 13.20 10.98 -12.33
CA LEU A 38 13.71 11.30 -10.99
C LEU A 38 12.63 11.81 -10.04
N ARG A 39 11.67 12.56 -10.58
CA ARG A 39 10.57 13.15 -9.79
C ARG A 39 9.64 12.09 -9.20
N ASN A 40 9.69 10.87 -9.75
CA ASN A 40 8.78 9.79 -9.36
C ASN A 40 9.56 8.47 -9.25
N PRO A 41 9.83 7.97 -8.03
CA PRO A 41 10.67 6.80 -7.81
C PRO A 41 10.02 5.47 -8.23
N THR A 42 8.89 5.52 -8.95
CA THR A 42 8.16 4.37 -9.47
C THR A 42 7.65 4.67 -10.88
N PHE A 43 7.27 3.63 -11.62
CA PHE A 43 6.62 3.81 -12.92
C PHE A 43 5.19 4.36 -12.82
N GLN A 44 4.51 4.16 -11.69
CA GLN A 44 3.14 4.67 -11.53
C GLN A 44 3.18 6.19 -11.32
N GLN A 45 2.39 6.89 -12.14
CA GLN A 45 2.13 8.31 -12.07
C GLN A 45 0.66 8.54 -11.73
N GLY A 46 0.41 9.37 -10.72
CA GLY A 46 -0.92 9.71 -10.23
C GLY A 46 -1.49 8.74 -9.19
N TYR A 47 -2.62 9.16 -8.61
CA TYR A 47 -3.32 8.47 -7.53
C TYR A 47 -4.42 7.55 -8.08
N HIS A 48 -4.03 6.32 -8.40
CA HIS A 48 -4.94 5.33 -8.98
C HIS A 48 -6.12 5.07 -8.06
N GLY A 49 -7.35 5.18 -8.55
CA GLY A 49 -8.57 5.08 -7.75
C GLY A 49 -9.18 6.42 -7.33
N ILE A 50 -8.41 7.51 -7.38
CA ILE A 50 -8.90 8.89 -7.19
C ILE A 50 -9.00 9.59 -8.55
N GLN A 51 -7.94 9.50 -9.34
CA GLN A 51 -7.84 10.13 -10.66
C GLN A 51 -7.24 9.17 -11.70
N PRO A 52 -7.35 9.46 -13.02
CA PRO A 52 -6.62 8.71 -14.04
C PRO A 52 -5.14 8.62 -13.69
N SER A 53 -4.58 7.42 -13.78
CA SER A 53 -3.20 7.14 -13.43
C SER A 53 -2.55 6.30 -14.51
N PHE A 54 -1.24 6.44 -14.64
CA PHE A 54 -0.50 5.95 -15.78
C PHE A 54 0.78 5.22 -15.34
N ILE A 55 1.23 4.29 -16.17
CA ILE A 55 2.56 3.68 -16.06
C ILE A 55 3.42 4.36 -17.10
N ILE A 56 4.36 5.20 -16.65
CA ILE A 56 5.22 6.03 -17.50
C ILE A 56 6.67 5.67 -17.26
N GLY A 57 7.43 5.56 -18.34
CA GLY A 57 8.86 5.34 -18.26
C GLY A 57 9.53 5.38 -19.62
N THR A 58 10.81 5.00 -19.64
CA THR A 58 11.60 4.91 -20.86
C THR A 58 12.29 3.55 -20.95
N LEU A 59 12.26 2.96 -22.14
CA LEU A 59 13.06 1.80 -22.50
C LEU A 59 14.33 2.27 -23.20
N HIS A 60 15.49 1.96 -22.61
CA HIS A 60 16.80 2.30 -23.13
C HIS A 60 17.45 1.08 -23.79
N LEU A 61 17.92 1.24 -25.02
CA LEU A 61 18.75 0.28 -25.74
C LEU A 61 20.12 0.92 -25.96
N LYS A 62 21.18 0.25 -25.49
CA LYS A 62 22.57 0.70 -25.65
C LYS A 62 23.43 -0.45 -26.15
N PHE A 63 23.69 -0.46 -27.44
CA PHE A 63 24.50 -1.42 -28.17
C PHE A 63 25.76 -0.73 -28.72
N PRO A 64 26.94 -1.37 -28.65
CA PRO A 64 28.15 -0.78 -29.18
C PRO A 64 28.08 -0.66 -30.70
N ASN A 65 28.68 0.38 -31.27
CA ASN A 65 28.72 0.64 -32.72
C ASN A 65 29.26 -0.55 -33.54
N ARG A 66 30.14 -1.37 -32.95
CA ARG A 66 30.67 -2.59 -33.60
C ARG A 66 29.68 -3.75 -33.64
N LYS A 67 28.59 -3.70 -32.88
CA LYS A 67 27.57 -4.75 -32.78
C LYS A 67 26.18 -4.16 -32.56
N PRO A 68 25.67 -3.38 -33.54
CA PRO A 68 24.36 -2.77 -33.43
C PRO A 68 23.26 -3.85 -33.44
N LEU A 69 22.12 -3.50 -32.88
CA LEU A 69 20.95 -4.35 -32.84
C LEU A 69 20.16 -4.22 -34.14
N LYS A 70 20.07 -5.32 -34.91
CA LYS A 70 19.19 -5.44 -36.09
C LYS A 70 17.76 -5.78 -35.67
N ALA A 71 17.05 -4.80 -35.11
CA ALA A 71 15.65 -4.97 -34.74
C ALA A 71 14.74 -4.89 -35.98
N ARG A 72 13.69 -5.69 -35.98
CA ARG A 72 12.55 -5.56 -36.89
C ARG A 72 11.38 -4.85 -36.20
N LYS A 73 11.18 -5.18 -34.92
CA LYS A 73 10.03 -4.71 -34.15
C LYS A 73 10.40 -4.63 -32.68
N ILE A 74 9.95 -3.57 -32.02
CA ILE A 74 10.01 -3.43 -30.57
C ILE A 74 8.59 -3.20 -30.05
N GLU A 75 8.18 -4.04 -29.13
CA GLU A 75 6.88 -3.97 -28.47
C GLU A 75 7.12 -3.85 -26.97
N ILE A 76 6.44 -2.91 -26.33
CA ILE A 76 6.43 -2.74 -24.89
C ILE A 76 5.04 -3.17 -24.42
N TYR A 77 4.91 -3.75 -23.24
CA TYR A 77 3.63 -4.24 -22.75
C TYR A 77 3.52 -3.96 -21.26
N PHE A 78 2.40 -3.41 -20.81
CA PHE A 78 2.01 -3.44 -19.41
C PHE A 78 1.03 -4.57 -19.15
N LYS A 79 1.36 -5.47 -18.21
CA LYS A 79 0.59 -6.67 -17.91
C LYS A 79 0.26 -6.74 -16.43
N GLY A 80 -1.02 -6.85 -16.09
CA GLY A 80 -1.50 -7.32 -14.80
C GLY A 80 -1.83 -8.80 -14.85
N SER A 81 -1.56 -9.53 -13.78
CA SER A 81 -1.84 -10.96 -13.66
C SER A 81 -2.18 -11.36 -12.22
N MET A 82 -3.07 -12.34 -12.10
CA MET A 82 -3.34 -13.06 -10.85
C MET A 82 -2.88 -14.50 -11.05
N SER A 83 -2.02 -15.02 -10.17
CA SER A 83 -1.37 -16.33 -10.38
C SER A 83 -2.41 -17.46 -10.65
N LYS A 84 -2.28 -18.11 -11.82
CA LYS A 84 -3.09 -19.20 -12.42
C LYS A 84 -4.38 -18.85 -13.17
N ALA A 85 -4.89 -17.63 -13.11
CA ALA A 85 -5.78 -17.14 -14.16
C ALA A 85 -4.90 -16.34 -15.12
N ASN A 86 -4.56 -16.92 -16.29
CA ASN A 86 -3.92 -16.19 -17.39
C ASN A 86 -4.91 -15.16 -17.99
N LYS A 87 -5.58 -14.37 -17.15
CA LYS A 87 -6.38 -13.24 -17.55
C LYS A 87 -5.41 -12.10 -17.75
N LYS A 88 -5.02 -11.89 -19.01
CA LYS A 88 -4.24 -10.74 -19.43
C LYS A 88 -5.11 -9.50 -19.22
N LEU A 89 -4.79 -8.67 -18.22
CA LEU A 89 -5.62 -7.50 -17.90
C LEU A 89 -5.49 -6.37 -18.95
N PHE A 90 -4.34 -6.23 -19.64
CA PHE A 90 -4.09 -5.18 -20.64
C PHE A 90 -2.83 -5.45 -21.50
N GLU A 91 -2.67 -4.76 -22.64
CA GLU A 91 -1.48 -4.70 -23.51
C GLU A 91 -1.53 -3.49 -24.47
N SER A 92 -0.43 -2.73 -24.67
CA SER A 92 -0.33 -1.75 -25.77
C SER A 92 1.11 -1.38 -26.15
N THR A 93 1.27 -0.74 -27.33
CA THR A 93 2.45 -0.11 -27.98
C THR A 93 3.30 -0.98 -28.92
N ARG A 94 3.27 -0.62 -30.22
CA ARG A 94 3.99 -1.24 -31.34
C ARG A 94 4.77 -0.16 -32.09
N ASN A 95 6.09 -0.27 -32.12
CA ASN A 95 6.94 0.51 -33.02
C ASN A 95 7.57 -0.43 -34.03
N GLU A 96 7.31 -0.19 -35.32
CA GLU A 96 8.04 -0.82 -36.41
C GLU A 96 9.32 -0.03 -36.65
N LEU A 97 10.45 -0.71 -36.70
CA LEU A 97 11.76 -0.09 -36.85
C LEU A 97 12.49 -0.73 -38.02
N ASP A 98 12.96 0.11 -38.94
CA ASP A 98 13.83 -0.29 -40.02
C ASP A 98 15.24 0.25 -39.78
N GLY A 99 16.18 -0.59 -39.29
CA GLY A 99 17.58 -0.15 -39.12
C GLY A 99 18.42 -0.92 -38.10
N GLU A 100 19.70 -0.52 -38.03
CA GLU A 100 20.68 -0.94 -37.04
C GLU A 100 20.64 0.03 -35.83
N ILE A 101 20.36 -0.48 -34.63
CA ILE A 101 20.21 0.32 -33.42
C ILE A 101 21.47 0.23 -32.57
N THR A 102 22.16 1.35 -32.38
CA THR A 102 23.25 1.52 -31.40
C THR A 102 22.69 2.13 -30.12
N GLU A 103 21.96 3.23 -30.21
CA GLU A 103 21.28 3.85 -29.08
C GLU A 103 19.83 4.18 -29.44
N LEU A 104 18.90 3.84 -28.56
CA LEU A 104 17.49 4.16 -28.72
C LEU A 104 16.81 4.31 -27.36
N ASN A 105 16.08 5.40 -27.20
CA ASN A 105 15.27 5.70 -26.02
C ASN A 105 13.81 5.76 -26.46
N LEU A 106 12.99 4.82 -25.99
CA LEU A 106 11.56 4.78 -26.28
C LEU A 106 10.78 5.11 -25.02
N THR A 107 10.12 6.26 -25.01
CA THR A 107 9.14 6.60 -23.98
C THR A 107 7.88 5.75 -24.15
N PHE A 108 7.22 5.44 -23.04
CA PHE A 108 5.94 4.75 -23.05
C PHE A 108 5.03 5.29 -21.96
N GLU A 109 3.73 5.19 -22.22
CA GLU A 109 2.68 5.54 -21.29
C GLU A 109 1.55 4.51 -21.42
N PHE A 110 1.10 3.97 -20.29
CA PHE A 110 -0.05 3.07 -20.22
C PHE A 110 -1.06 3.60 -19.21
N LYS A 111 -2.30 3.86 -19.65
CA LYS A 111 -3.38 4.18 -18.72
C LYS A 111 -3.73 2.94 -17.88
N ILE A 112 -3.74 3.08 -16.56
CA ILE A 112 -4.14 2.01 -15.64
C ILE A 112 -5.67 1.88 -15.71
N PRO A 113 -6.23 0.67 -15.97
CA PRO A 113 -7.66 0.47 -15.96
C PRO A 113 -8.27 0.79 -14.58
N LYS A 114 -9.41 1.50 -14.57
CA LYS A 114 -10.07 2.01 -13.34
C LYS A 114 -10.29 0.93 -12.27
N ASP A 115 -10.61 -0.28 -12.69
CA ASP A 115 -10.95 -1.40 -11.79
C ASP A 115 -9.75 -2.29 -11.43
N SER A 116 -8.53 -1.88 -11.81
CA SER A 116 -7.32 -2.61 -11.44
C SER A 116 -7.13 -2.57 -9.92
N PRO A 117 -6.99 -3.72 -9.24
CA PRO A 117 -6.65 -3.74 -7.82
C PRO A 117 -5.20 -3.29 -7.58
N SER A 118 -4.87 -2.99 -6.32
CA SER A 118 -3.46 -2.85 -5.92
C SER A 118 -2.71 -4.17 -6.10
N THR A 119 -1.38 -4.08 -6.19
CA THR A 119 -0.52 -5.26 -6.04
C THR A 119 -0.75 -5.88 -4.67
N VAL A 120 -0.93 -7.21 -4.64
CA VAL A 120 -1.14 -7.98 -3.40
C VAL A 120 -0.05 -9.02 -3.28
N ILE A 121 0.65 -8.99 -2.17
CA ILE A 121 1.70 -9.95 -1.83
C ILE A 121 1.06 -11.07 -1.00
N PRO A 122 1.05 -12.32 -1.51
CA PRO A 122 0.43 -13.44 -0.83
C PRO A 122 1.20 -13.86 0.42
N ILE A 123 0.47 -14.32 1.44
CA ILE A 123 1.04 -14.79 2.72
C ILE A 123 1.07 -16.32 2.80
N ASN A 124 2.05 -16.85 3.56
CA ASN A 124 2.17 -18.28 3.88
C ASN A 124 2.01 -19.20 2.65
N SER A 125 1.08 -20.17 2.74
CA SER A 125 0.80 -21.17 1.70
C SER A 125 0.24 -20.57 0.41
N LEU A 126 -0.30 -19.33 0.45
CA LEU A 126 -0.83 -18.65 -0.73
C LEU A 126 0.26 -18.12 -1.66
N LYS A 127 1.55 -18.14 -1.27
CA LYS A 127 2.66 -17.60 -2.06
C LYS A 127 2.71 -18.11 -3.51
N ALA A 128 2.19 -19.30 -3.77
CA ALA A 128 2.16 -19.89 -5.10
C ALA A 128 0.96 -19.47 -5.97
N GLN A 129 -0.11 -18.91 -5.39
CA GLN A 129 -1.41 -18.79 -6.07
C GLN A 129 -2.21 -17.51 -5.77
N GLY A 130 -1.86 -16.71 -4.75
CA GLY A 130 -2.59 -15.51 -4.34
C GLY A 130 -1.98 -14.17 -4.74
N GLU A 131 -1.00 -14.14 -5.64
CA GLU A 131 -0.33 -12.90 -6.03
C GLU A 131 -1.14 -12.13 -7.08
N ILE A 132 -1.41 -10.86 -6.79
CA ILE A 132 -1.81 -9.88 -7.81
C ILE A 132 -0.54 -9.09 -8.17
N SER A 133 -0.03 -9.26 -9.38
CA SER A 133 1.22 -8.63 -9.81
C SER A 133 1.11 -7.96 -11.17
N TYR A 134 1.97 -6.96 -11.35
CA TYR A 134 2.04 -6.15 -12.56
C TYR A 134 3.47 -6.08 -13.07
N SER A 135 3.64 -5.99 -14.38
CA SER A 135 4.96 -5.93 -15.02
C SER A 135 4.95 -5.18 -16.33
N ILE A 136 6.08 -4.56 -16.62
CA ILE A 136 6.38 -3.97 -17.93
C ILE A 136 7.33 -4.94 -18.65
N ARG A 137 6.98 -5.32 -19.87
CA ARG A 137 7.74 -6.27 -20.68
C ARG A 137 8.03 -5.65 -22.04
N ALA A 138 9.30 -5.61 -22.44
CA ALA A 138 9.68 -5.29 -23.81
C ALA A 138 10.11 -6.55 -24.55
N VAL A 139 9.57 -6.75 -25.75
CA VAL A 139 9.89 -7.83 -26.67
C VAL A 139 10.48 -7.21 -27.93
N ILE A 140 11.70 -7.62 -28.26
CA ILE A 140 12.43 -7.12 -29.42
C ILE A 140 12.63 -8.28 -30.38
N THR A 141 11.96 -8.21 -31.51
CA THR A 141 12.06 -9.19 -32.59
C THR A 141 13.17 -8.75 -33.53
N GLN A 142 14.20 -9.56 -33.68
CA GLN A 142 15.33 -9.32 -34.56
C GLN A 142 15.06 -9.87 -35.96
N ARG A 143 15.74 -9.31 -36.97
CA ARG A 143 15.69 -9.86 -38.32
C ARG A 143 16.29 -11.27 -38.38
N PRO A 144 15.76 -12.16 -39.23
CA PRO A 144 16.42 -13.42 -39.54
C PRO A 144 17.80 -13.12 -40.15
N LEU A 145 18.82 -13.87 -39.73
CA LEU A 145 20.15 -13.79 -40.34
C LEU A 145 20.16 -14.74 -41.54
N LYS A 146 20.10 -14.16 -42.76
CA LYS A 146 20.05 -14.93 -44.02
C LYS A 146 21.22 -15.91 -44.19
N PHE A 147 22.39 -15.60 -43.62
CA PHE A 147 23.59 -16.42 -43.73
C PHE A 147 23.64 -17.66 -42.82
N LEU A 148 22.65 -17.84 -41.94
CA LEU A 148 22.62 -18.91 -40.93
C LEU A 148 21.47 -19.91 -41.12
N ASN A 149 20.76 -19.87 -42.26
CA ASN A 149 19.55 -20.67 -42.54
C ASN A 149 18.54 -20.70 -41.38
N MET A 150 18.48 -19.61 -40.61
CA MET A 150 17.58 -19.47 -39.48
C MET A 150 16.28 -18.83 -39.95
N GLU A 151 15.27 -19.65 -40.24
CA GLU A 151 13.94 -19.18 -40.67
C GLU A 151 13.19 -18.42 -39.56
N LYS A 152 13.47 -18.72 -38.29
CA LYS A 152 12.77 -18.10 -37.15
C LYS A 152 13.48 -16.84 -36.65
N PRO A 153 12.75 -15.71 -36.51
CA PRO A 153 13.32 -14.47 -35.95
C PRO A 153 13.72 -14.68 -34.48
N ARG A 154 14.86 -14.12 -34.09
CA ARG A 154 15.32 -14.16 -32.69
C ARG A 154 14.58 -13.10 -31.87
N CYS A 155 14.05 -13.49 -30.72
CA CYS A 155 13.41 -12.55 -29.79
C CYS A 155 14.29 -12.33 -28.56
N LYS A 156 14.55 -11.05 -28.24
CA LYS A 156 15.10 -10.64 -26.93
C LYS A 156 13.97 -10.10 -26.08
N MET A 157 14.03 -10.35 -24.78
CA MET A 157 13.01 -9.90 -23.84
C MET A 157 13.63 -9.35 -22.57
N VAL A 158 13.11 -8.21 -22.11
CA VAL A 158 13.38 -7.64 -20.79
C VAL A 158 12.05 -7.43 -20.09
N GLU A 159 11.99 -7.73 -18.79
CA GLU A 159 10.76 -7.63 -18.02
C GLU A 159 11.06 -7.19 -16.60
N VAL A 160 10.33 -6.17 -16.14
CA VAL A 160 10.47 -5.58 -14.82
C VAL A 160 9.12 -5.61 -14.09
N ARG A 161 9.15 -5.90 -12.78
CA ARG A 161 8.01 -5.76 -11.88
C ARG A 161 7.61 -4.28 -11.83
N CYS A 162 6.32 -4.02 -11.81
CA CYS A 162 5.77 -2.67 -11.79
C CYS A 162 4.61 -2.63 -10.79
N PRO A 163 4.89 -2.68 -9.47
CA PRO A 163 3.83 -2.67 -8.47
C PRO A 163 2.96 -1.42 -8.65
N ILE A 164 1.65 -1.61 -8.58
CA ILE A 164 0.68 -0.51 -8.57
C ILE A 164 -0.03 -0.44 -7.22
N THR A 165 -0.30 0.79 -6.83
CA THR A 165 -0.93 1.16 -5.58
C THR A 165 -2.21 1.93 -5.88
N ARG A 166 -3.34 1.37 -5.47
CA ARG A 166 -4.61 2.10 -5.41
C ARG A 166 -4.63 2.97 -4.15
N TRP A 167 -5.04 4.20 -4.33
CA TRP A 167 -5.16 5.25 -3.33
C TRP A 167 -6.62 5.58 -3.07
N SER A 168 -6.88 6.10 -1.88
CA SER A 168 -8.16 6.62 -1.43
C SER A 168 -7.99 8.07 -0.96
N LEU A 169 -9.08 8.83 -1.00
CA LEU A 169 -9.11 10.17 -0.40
C LEU A 169 -8.78 10.09 1.10
N PRO A 170 -8.36 11.21 1.71
CA PRO A 170 -8.05 11.26 3.14
C PRO A 170 -9.22 10.74 3.96
N ILE A 171 -8.87 9.99 5.00
CA ILE A 171 -9.86 9.49 5.96
C ILE A 171 -10.05 10.61 6.97
N THR A 172 -10.99 11.52 6.71
CA THR A 172 -11.39 12.52 7.70
C THR A 172 -12.29 11.88 8.74
N ALA A 173 -11.96 12.05 10.02
CA ALA A 173 -12.83 11.68 11.15
C ALA A 173 -14.17 12.44 11.14
N THR A 174 -14.27 13.50 10.32
CA THR A 174 -15.42 14.40 10.15
C THR A 174 -16.02 14.35 8.73
N ALA A 175 -15.86 13.26 7.99
CA ALA A 175 -16.57 13.03 6.72
C ALA A 175 -18.08 12.74 6.94
N SER A 176 -18.76 13.69 7.57
CA SER A 176 -20.19 13.96 7.48
C SER A 176 -20.24 15.44 7.11
N ARG A 177 -20.27 15.78 5.82
CA ARG A 177 -21.49 16.47 5.37
C ARG A 177 -21.79 16.45 3.88
N ASN A 178 -20.85 16.24 2.97
CA ASN A 178 -21.11 16.52 1.55
C ASN A 178 -20.66 15.37 0.63
N ASN A 179 -21.66 14.63 0.15
CA ASN A 179 -21.73 13.88 -1.12
C ASN A 179 -20.42 13.32 -1.69
N TYR A 180 -20.03 12.13 -1.23
CA TYR A 180 -19.48 11.07 -2.08
C TYR A 180 -19.93 9.73 -1.49
N GLU A 181 -20.77 9.01 -2.21
CA GLU A 181 -21.29 7.71 -1.81
C GLU A 181 -20.14 6.72 -1.56
N SER A 182 -20.21 6.00 -0.44
CA SER A 182 -19.34 4.87 -0.01
C SER A 182 -18.19 5.15 0.99
N LEU A 183 -18.45 5.79 2.13
CA LEU A 183 -17.74 5.50 3.39
C LEU A 183 -18.77 5.32 4.53
N ASN A 184 -19.54 4.23 4.46
CA ASN A 184 -20.71 3.95 5.31
C ASN A 184 -20.41 3.56 6.78
N ASP A 185 -19.35 4.06 7.43
CA ASP A 185 -19.07 3.62 8.80
C ASP A 185 -18.21 4.61 9.61
N THR A 186 -18.65 5.86 9.65
CA THR A 186 -18.07 6.94 10.50
C THR A 186 -18.75 7.06 11.86
N SER A 187 -19.84 6.33 12.10
CA SER A 187 -20.47 6.30 13.42
C SER A 187 -19.58 5.54 14.41
N PRO A 188 -19.30 6.09 15.60
CA PRO A 188 -18.51 5.38 16.60
C PRO A 188 -19.21 4.07 16.97
N VAL A 189 -18.51 2.96 16.80
CA VAL A 189 -19.06 1.63 17.14
C VAL A 189 -18.55 1.24 18.52
N MET A 190 -19.47 1.11 19.46
CA MET A 190 -19.20 0.64 20.82
C MET A 190 -19.39 -0.87 20.90
N PHE A 191 -18.44 -1.57 21.52
CA PHE A 191 -18.56 -2.98 21.84
C PHE A 191 -18.48 -3.17 23.34
N THR A 192 -19.52 -3.75 23.91
CA THR A 192 -19.57 -4.13 25.33
C THR A 192 -19.40 -5.63 25.46
N LYS A 193 -18.52 -6.06 26.36
CA LYS A 193 -18.39 -7.46 26.78
C LYS A 193 -18.22 -7.51 28.27
N SER A 194 -18.97 -8.38 28.93
CA SER A 194 -18.88 -8.58 30.36
C SER A 194 -18.61 -10.04 30.71
N ASN A 195 -18.08 -10.22 31.91
CA ASN A 195 -18.12 -11.47 32.64
C ASN A 195 -18.74 -11.17 34.03
N LYS A 196 -18.76 -12.13 34.95
CA LYS A 196 -19.37 -11.97 36.28
C LYS A 196 -18.72 -10.87 37.15
N GLN A 197 -17.54 -10.39 36.80
CA GLN A 197 -16.69 -9.55 37.64
C GLN A 197 -16.30 -8.22 36.96
N VAL A 198 -16.24 -8.19 35.63
CA VAL A 198 -15.77 -7.04 34.85
C VAL A 198 -16.63 -6.89 33.61
N GLU A 199 -17.09 -5.67 33.38
CA GLU A 199 -17.59 -5.19 32.10
C GLU A 199 -16.50 -4.38 31.40
N GLY A 200 -16.26 -4.66 30.13
CA GLY A 200 -15.37 -3.88 29.30
C GLY A 200 -16.10 -3.31 28.09
N GLN A 201 -15.84 -2.05 27.81
CA GLN A 201 -16.37 -1.31 26.70
C GLN A 201 -15.21 -0.77 25.86
N ILE A 202 -15.26 -0.98 24.56
CA ILE A 202 -14.34 -0.33 23.62
C ILE A 202 -15.11 0.47 22.59
N THR A 203 -14.59 1.63 22.24
CA THR A 203 -15.19 2.50 21.23
C THR A 203 -14.24 2.66 20.06
N PHE A 204 -14.72 2.41 18.85
CA PHE A 204 -13.98 2.68 17.64
C PHE A 204 -14.57 3.90 16.94
N GLY A 205 -13.83 5.01 16.92
CA GLY A 205 -14.25 6.24 16.23
C GLY A 205 -14.31 6.09 14.70
N GLN A 206 -13.60 5.11 14.13
CA GLN A 206 -13.62 4.81 12.70
C GLN A 206 -13.39 3.32 12.45
N SER A 207 -13.69 2.85 11.24
CA SER A 207 -13.40 1.48 10.79
C SER A 207 -12.39 1.42 9.64
N THR A 208 -12.10 2.55 9.00
CA THR A 208 -11.09 2.67 7.95
C THR A 208 -9.88 3.41 8.48
N PHE A 209 -8.67 2.91 8.22
CA PHE A 209 -7.41 3.51 8.64
C PHE A 209 -6.44 3.55 7.46
N ARG A 210 -5.54 4.53 7.47
CA ARG A 210 -4.47 4.63 6.49
C ARG A 210 -3.39 3.60 6.86
N ASN A 211 -2.76 2.99 5.88
CA ASN A 211 -1.53 2.22 6.12
C ASN A 211 -0.48 3.13 6.78
N GLU A 212 0.28 2.57 7.72
CA GLU A 212 1.32 3.30 8.47
C GLU A 212 0.75 4.44 9.34
N SER A 213 -0.52 4.32 9.77
CA SER A 213 -1.13 5.23 10.73
C SER A 213 -1.19 4.66 12.14
N LEU A 214 -1.45 5.55 13.10
CA LEU A 214 -1.76 5.21 14.47
C LEU A 214 -3.24 4.80 14.61
N VAL A 215 -3.49 3.62 15.17
CA VAL A 215 -4.84 3.15 15.52
C VAL A 215 -5.07 3.39 17.01
N MET A 216 -6.11 4.14 17.33
CA MET A 216 -6.46 4.54 18.68
C MET A 216 -7.77 3.89 19.10
N VAL A 217 -7.78 3.19 20.24
CA VAL A 217 -8.98 2.53 20.77
C VAL A 217 -9.11 2.83 22.26
N PRO A 218 -10.04 3.73 22.64
CA PRO A 218 -10.47 3.89 24.03
C PRO A 218 -11.04 2.59 24.60
N LEU A 219 -10.56 2.21 25.78
CA LEU A 219 -11.03 1.08 26.59
C LEU A 219 -11.52 1.62 27.93
N LYS A 220 -12.79 1.35 28.24
CA LYS A 220 -13.39 1.53 29.57
C LYS A 220 -13.60 0.16 30.21
N LEU A 221 -13.24 0.01 31.48
CA LEU A 221 -13.47 -1.19 32.27
C LEU A 221 -14.24 -0.80 33.54
N VAL A 222 -15.28 -1.56 33.86
CA VAL A 222 -16.10 -1.39 35.07
C VAL A 222 -16.02 -2.68 35.86
N PHE A 223 -15.48 -2.61 37.08
CA PHE A 223 -15.41 -3.77 37.96
C PHE A 223 -16.67 -3.85 38.80
N HIS A 224 -17.39 -4.96 38.68
CA HIS A 224 -18.52 -5.22 39.56
C HIS A 224 -17.96 -5.59 40.93
N HIS A 225 -18.19 -4.73 41.91
CA HIS A 225 -18.16 -5.13 43.31
C HIS A 225 -19.14 -6.29 43.44
N SER A 226 -18.64 -7.53 43.49
CA SER A 226 -19.50 -8.66 43.81
C SER A 226 -20.17 -8.33 45.14
N ASN A 227 -21.51 -8.34 45.13
CA ASN A 227 -22.37 -8.35 46.31
C ASN A 227 -21.66 -9.04 47.49
N THR A 228 -21.54 -8.27 48.57
CA THR A 228 -21.58 -8.69 49.97
C THR A 228 -21.46 -10.20 50.26
N HIS A 229 -20.47 -10.54 51.10
CA HIS A 229 -20.20 -11.83 51.75
C HIS A 229 -19.28 -12.86 51.05
N ILE A 230 -18.01 -12.52 50.81
CA ILE A 230 -16.92 -13.45 51.15
C ILE A 230 -15.77 -12.65 51.78
N ARG A 231 -15.76 -12.62 53.12
CA ARG A 231 -14.57 -12.31 53.90
C ARG A 231 -13.62 -13.50 53.80
N SER A 232 -12.58 -13.40 52.98
CA SER A 232 -11.27 -13.96 53.31
C SER A 232 -10.18 -13.25 52.53
N PHE A 233 -9.26 -12.66 53.28
CA PHE A 233 -8.06 -11.98 52.81
C PHE A 233 -6.98 -13.03 52.52
N ALA A 234 -7.13 -13.82 51.46
CA ALA A 234 -6.06 -14.60 50.84
C ALA A 234 -6.62 -15.28 49.57
N SER A 235 -6.05 -15.00 48.40
CA SER A 235 -6.36 -15.60 47.08
C SER A 235 -7.70 -15.20 46.41
N GLY A 236 -7.63 -14.65 45.19
CA GLY A 236 -8.75 -14.78 44.24
C GLY A 236 -9.37 -13.52 43.63
N ARG A 237 -9.00 -12.29 44.02
CA ARG A 237 -9.56 -11.10 43.33
C ARG A 237 -9.15 -11.07 41.86
N PRO A 238 -10.10 -10.87 40.93
CA PRO A 238 -9.80 -10.72 39.52
C PRO A 238 -9.00 -9.43 39.32
N HIS A 239 -7.76 -9.57 38.87
CA HIS A 239 -6.94 -8.44 38.45
C HIS A 239 -6.49 -8.66 37.01
N ILE A 240 -6.33 -7.55 36.31
CA ILE A 240 -5.87 -7.54 34.93
C ILE A 240 -4.40 -7.92 34.95
N LYS A 241 -4.07 -9.01 34.25
CA LYS A 241 -2.68 -9.45 34.05
C LYS A 241 -1.99 -8.56 33.02
N LYS A 242 -2.64 -8.38 31.88
CA LYS A 242 -2.16 -7.55 30.77
C LYS A 242 -3.27 -7.28 29.78
N ILE A 243 -3.13 -6.19 29.01
CA ILE A 243 -4.01 -5.87 27.89
C ILE A 243 -3.17 -5.99 26.62
N CYS A 244 -3.68 -6.70 25.62
CA CYS A 244 -2.98 -6.91 24.35
C CYS A 244 -3.85 -6.41 23.20
N MET A 245 -3.27 -5.61 22.30
CA MET A 245 -3.91 -5.18 21.05
C MET A 245 -3.12 -5.76 19.87
N GLN A 246 -3.81 -6.43 18.96
CA GLN A 246 -3.22 -7.14 17.84
C GLN A 246 -3.91 -6.77 16.54
N LEU A 247 -3.13 -6.47 15.51
CA LEU A 247 -3.62 -6.34 14.15
C LEU A 247 -3.29 -7.61 13.36
N LYS A 248 -4.32 -8.19 12.74
CA LYS A 248 -4.19 -9.40 11.91
C LYS A 248 -4.64 -9.12 10.49
N GLU A 249 -3.84 -9.57 9.52
CA GLU A 249 -4.21 -9.62 8.11
C GLU A 249 -4.75 -11.00 7.78
N TYR A 250 -5.83 -11.02 7.00
CA TYR A 250 -6.44 -12.22 6.46
C TYR A 250 -6.46 -12.11 4.95
N GLN A 251 -6.09 -13.21 4.30
CA GLN A 251 -6.18 -13.35 2.86
C GLN A 251 -7.03 -14.56 2.51
N ARG A 252 -7.97 -14.37 1.58
CA ARG A 252 -8.76 -15.45 1.00
C ARG A 252 -8.53 -15.51 -0.48
N LEU A 253 -8.17 -16.69 -0.96
CA LEU A 253 -8.06 -17.01 -2.37
C LEU A 253 -9.22 -17.92 -2.79
N LYS A 254 -10.02 -17.46 -3.75
CA LYS A 254 -11.03 -18.22 -4.49
C LYS A 254 -10.40 -18.78 -5.77
N VAL A 255 -10.38 -20.11 -5.89
CA VAL A 255 -10.03 -20.79 -7.15
C VAL A 255 -11.12 -21.79 -7.48
N LYS A 256 -11.92 -21.48 -8.52
CA LYS A 256 -13.11 -22.28 -8.88
C LYS A 256 -14.05 -22.40 -7.67
N ALA A 257 -14.43 -23.61 -7.28
CA ALA A 257 -15.28 -23.89 -6.11
C ALA A 257 -14.52 -24.00 -4.78
N ARG A 258 -13.19 -23.80 -4.76
CA ARG A 258 -12.36 -23.95 -3.55
C ARG A 258 -11.93 -22.61 -2.98
N TYR A 259 -11.83 -22.58 -1.65
CA TYR A 259 -11.42 -21.42 -0.88
C TYR A 259 -10.20 -21.77 -0.04
N TYR A 260 -9.17 -20.94 -0.11
CA TYR A 260 -8.00 -21.02 0.74
C TYR A 260 -7.96 -19.77 1.59
N MET A 261 -7.82 -19.92 2.91
CA MET A 261 -7.74 -18.80 3.84
C MET A 261 -6.43 -18.88 4.61
N GLU A 262 -5.71 -17.78 4.61
CA GLU A 262 -4.52 -17.59 5.43
C GLU A 262 -4.68 -16.37 6.32
N LYS A 263 -3.96 -16.38 7.42
CA LYS A 263 -3.90 -15.25 8.35
C LYS A 263 -2.50 -15.07 8.90
N ARG A 264 -2.12 -13.83 9.16
CA ARG A 264 -0.88 -13.48 9.86
C ARG A 264 -1.11 -12.38 10.89
N SER A 265 -0.30 -12.38 11.95
CA SER A 265 -0.23 -11.24 12.85
C SER A 265 0.73 -10.22 12.25
N LEU A 266 0.28 -8.97 12.11
CA LEU A 266 1.11 -7.88 11.56
C LEU A 266 1.89 -7.19 12.68
N ILE A 267 1.20 -6.85 13.75
CA ILE A 267 1.76 -6.17 14.92
C ILE A 267 0.95 -6.53 16.18
N SER A 268 1.62 -6.52 17.33
CA SER A 268 1.03 -6.71 18.65
C SER A 268 1.64 -5.69 19.61
N SER A 269 0.80 -5.07 20.43
CA SER A 269 1.23 -4.20 21.52
C SER A 269 0.66 -4.71 22.83
N GLU A 270 1.50 -4.73 23.86
CA GLU A 270 1.10 -5.09 25.23
C GLU A 270 1.10 -3.84 26.10
N PHE A 271 0.05 -3.69 26.90
CA PHE A 271 -0.16 -2.56 27.78
C PHE A 271 -0.20 -3.07 29.23
N PRO A 272 0.67 -2.53 30.09
CA PRO A 272 0.67 -2.90 31.49
C PRO A 272 -0.57 -2.31 32.18
N PRO A 273 -1.12 -3.01 33.20
CA PRO A 273 -2.28 -2.52 33.97
C PRO A 273 -2.03 -1.17 34.65
N SER A 274 -0.77 -0.82 34.94
CA SER A 274 -0.39 0.46 35.56
C SER A 274 -0.73 1.70 34.74
N LYS A 275 -1.06 1.55 33.44
CA LYS A 275 -1.53 2.65 32.59
C LYS A 275 -3.03 2.92 32.69
N LEU A 276 -3.77 2.11 33.46
CA LEU A 276 -5.19 2.36 33.72
C LEU A 276 -5.34 3.57 34.62
N SER A 277 -6.17 4.52 34.19
CA SER A 277 -6.52 5.70 34.99
C SER A 277 -7.89 5.48 35.61
N SER A 278 -8.03 5.66 36.93
CA SER A 278 -9.32 5.67 37.62
C SER A 278 -10.10 6.92 37.25
N ILE A 279 -11.42 6.79 37.12
CA ILE A 279 -12.31 7.93 36.90
C ILE A 279 -12.65 8.56 38.27
N PRO A 280 -12.38 9.86 38.50
CA PRO A 280 -12.53 10.49 39.83
C PRO A 280 -13.91 10.29 40.47
N ASP A 281 -14.97 10.34 39.66
CA ASP A 281 -16.37 10.24 40.12
C ASP A 281 -16.92 8.80 40.10
N ALA A 282 -16.10 7.82 39.69
CA ALA A 282 -16.52 6.43 39.53
C ALA A 282 -15.37 5.48 39.90
N PRO A 283 -15.21 5.13 41.19
CA PRO A 283 -14.04 4.39 41.71
C PRO A 283 -13.87 2.99 41.12
N ASP A 284 -14.94 2.45 40.52
CA ASP A 284 -14.98 1.12 39.89
C ASP A 284 -14.70 1.17 38.39
N GLU A 285 -14.57 2.37 37.84
CA GLU A 285 -14.38 2.61 36.43
C GLU A 285 -12.94 3.03 36.12
N PHE A 286 -12.38 2.37 35.11
CA PHE A 286 -11.04 2.60 34.64
C PHE A 286 -11.04 2.89 33.15
N HIS A 287 -10.14 3.77 32.74
CA HIS A 287 -9.96 4.16 31.36
C HIS A 287 -8.51 3.93 30.90
N MET A 288 -8.35 3.50 29.65
CA MET A 288 -7.06 3.45 28.95
C MET A 288 -7.26 3.73 27.47
N GLU A 289 -6.37 4.54 26.90
CA GLU A 289 -6.28 4.75 25.46
C GLU A 289 -5.24 3.79 24.85
N LEU A 290 -5.71 2.79 24.10
CA LEU A 290 -4.83 1.83 23.43
C LEU A 290 -4.33 2.43 22.11
N LYS A 291 -3.00 2.44 21.92
CA LYS A 291 -2.35 2.98 20.72
C LYS A 291 -1.58 1.88 20.00
N LEU A 292 -1.88 1.64 18.73
CA LEU A 292 -1.18 0.68 17.89
C LEU A 292 -0.68 1.38 16.62
N ASP A 293 0.63 1.56 16.53
CA ASP A 293 1.26 2.17 15.37
C ASP A 293 1.49 1.14 14.26
N THR A 294 0.73 1.24 13.18
CA THR A 294 0.83 0.27 12.08
C THR A 294 2.10 0.44 11.23
N SER A 295 2.81 1.57 11.35
CA SER A 295 4.11 1.77 10.69
C SER A 295 5.21 0.86 11.26
N LEU A 296 5.01 0.37 12.49
CA LEU A 296 5.94 -0.53 13.18
C LEU A 296 5.70 -2.02 12.89
N ALA A 297 4.81 -2.35 11.94
CA ALA A 297 4.59 -3.74 11.55
C ALA A 297 5.86 -4.38 10.96
N ASP A 298 6.03 -5.69 11.16
CA ASP A 298 7.24 -6.42 10.75
C ASP A 298 7.60 -6.12 9.28
N CYS A 299 8.74 -5.46 9.10
CA CYS A 299 9.24 -4.96 7.82
C CYS A 299 9.61 -6.06 6.83
N LYS A 300 9.61 -7.35 7.24
CA LYS A 300 9.84 -8.48 6.32
C LYS A 300 8.84 -8.53 5.17
N TYR A 301 7.62 -8.03 5.36
CA TYR A 301 6.59 -8.04 4.33
C TYR A 301 5.69 -6.79 4.45
N PRO A 302 5.42 -6.07 3.34
CA PRO A 302 4.49 -4.95 3.36
C PRO A 302 3.11 -5.37 3.88
N ILE A 303 2.42 -4.45 4.56
CA ILE A 303 0.99 -4.59 4.86
C ILE A 303 0.25 -4.48 3.53
N ASN A 304 -0.59 -5.47 3.22
CA ASN A 304 -1.45 -5.37 2.04
C ASN A 304 -2.63 -4.47 2.37
N SER A 305 -2.95 -3.51 1.50
CA SER A 305 -4.22 -2.79 1.63
C SER A 305 -5.40 -3.73 1.47
N ALA A 306 -6.52 -3.39 2.10
CA ALA A 306 -7.78 -4.08 1.89
C ALA A 306 -8.11 -4.09 0.40
N ALA A 307 -8.42 -5.28 -0.11
CA ALA A 307 -8.71 -5.52 -1.50
C ALA A 307 -9.83 -6.55 -1.59
N GLN A 308 -10.77 -6.32 -2.49
CA GLN A 308 -11.84 -7.26 -2.78
C GLN A 308 -11.87 -7.43 -4.29
N THR A 309 -11.53 -8.63 -4.74
CA THR A 309 -11.54 -9.00 -6.15
C THR A 309 -12.30 -10.30 -6.30
N GLU A 310 -12.56 -10.73 -7.53
CA GLU A 310 -13.23 -12.01 -7.78
C GLU A 310 -12.47 -13.21 -7.16
N MET A 311 -11.13 -13.13 -7.13
CA MET A 311 -10.25 -14.24 -6.73
C MET A 311 -9.57 -14.02 -5.39
N VAL A 312 -9.23 -12.79 -5.03
CA VAL A 312 -8.45 -12.47 -3.84
C VAL A 312 -9.19 -11.45 -3.00
N ASP A 313 -9.39 -11.78 -1.73
CA ASP A 313 -9.86 -10.85 -0.71
C ASP A 313 -8.79 -10.67 0.37
N VAL A 314 -8.51 -9.41 0.71
CA VAL A 314 -7.63 -9.02 1.81
C VAL A 314 -8.43 -8.18 2.79
N TRP A 315 -8.45 -8.56 4.06
CA TRP A 315 -9.07 -7.76 5.11
C TRP A 315 -8.31 -7.87 6.42
N HIS A 316 -8.58 -6.93 7.32
CA HIS A 316 -7.89 -6.83 8.59
C HIS A 316 -8.85 -6.99 9.75
N LYS A 317 -8.35 -7.50 10.87
CA LYS A 317 -9.06 -7.50 12.15
C LYS A 317 -8.17 -6.96 13.24
N LEU A 318 -8.71 -6.03 14.00
CA LEU A 318 -8.15 -5.65 15.27
C LEU A 318 -8.71 -6.56 16.37
N LYS A 319 -7.83 -7.14 17.18
CA LYS A 319 -8.16 -7.97 18.33
C LYS A 319 -7.59 -7.34 19.59
N ILE A 320 -8.46 -7.01 20.54
CA ILE A 320 -8.09 -6.51 21.87
C ILE A 320 -8.43 -7.59 22.89
N LYS A 321 -7.47 -7.96 23.72
CA LYS A 321 -7.62 -8.99 24.74
C LYS A 321 -7.21 -8.44 26.11
N VAL A 322 -8.16 -8.39 27.03
CA VAL A 322 -7.92 -8.08 28.44
C VAL A 322 -7.74 -9.42 29.16
N CYS A 323 -6.49 -9.74 29.50
CA CYS A 323 -6.14 -11.00 30.15
C CYS A 323 -6.32 -10.89 31.66
N MET A 324 -7.03 -11.84 32.26
CA MET A 324 -7.34 -11.85 33.69
C MET A 324 -6.69 -13.07 34.34
N ASN A 325 -6.23 -12.96 35.59
CA ASN A 325 -5.61 -14.11 36.28
C ASN A 325 -6.64 -15.10 36.85
N ASN A 326 -7.78 -14.61 37.36
CA ASN A 326 -8.80 -15.43 38.04
C ASN A 326 -10.20 -15.26 37.43
N ALA A 327 -10.27 -14.80 36.17
CA ALA A 327 -11.52 -14.57 35.46
C ALA A 327 -11.36 -14.95 33.99
N LYS A 328 -12.49 -15.08 33.28
CA LYS A 328 -12.47 -15.26 31.84
C LYS A 328 -12.01 -13.97 31.16
N ASP A 329 -11.03 -14.08 30.27
CA ASP A 329 -10.53 -12.96 29.47
C ASP A 329 -11.65 -12.29 28.66
N LEU A 330 -11.61 -10.96 28.58
CA LEU A 330 -12.45 -10.21 27.66
C LEU A 330 -11.71 -10.11 26.31
N THR A 331 -12.36 -10.53 25.23
CA THR A 331 -11.78 -10.48 23.88
C THR A 331 -12.70 -9.74 22.95
N PHE A 332 -12.25 -8.63 22.40
CA PHE A 332 -12.95 -7.84 21.41
C PHE A 332 -12.30 -8.01 20.04
N GLU A 333 -13.12 -8.12 19.00
CA GLU A 333 -12.64 -8.22 17.62
C GLU A 333 -13.47 -7.31 16.73
N LYS A 334 -12.82 -6.42 15.97
CA LYS A 334 -13.46 -5.57 14.96
C LYS A 334 -12.77 -5.79 13.62
N LYS A 335 -13.55 -6.00 12.55
CA LYS A 335 -13.04 -5.94 11.18
C LYS A 335 -12.75 -4.47 10.84
N ILE A 336 -11.54 -4.20 10.37
CA ILE A 336 -11.14 -2.85 9.95
C ILE A 336 -10.67 -2.88 8.49
N THR A 337 -10.71 -1.74 7.84
CA THR A 337 -10.24 -1.53 6.47
C THR A 337 -8.95 -0.73 6.53
N LEU A 338 -7.87 -1.27 5.96
CA LEU A 338 -6.61 -0.53 5.80
C LEU A 338 -6.46 -0.13 4.34
N VAL A 339 -6.18 1.14 4.07
CA VAL A 339 -6.06 1.67 2.70
C VAL A 339 -4.81 2.52 2.57
N ASN A 340 -4.30 2.68 1.34
CA ASN A 340 -3.39 3.77 1.07
C ASN A 340 -4.22 5.03 0.88
N ALA A 341 -4.05 6.02 1.75
CA ALA A 341 -4.76 7.29 1.65
C ALA A 341 -3.76 8.43 1.52
N ILE A 342 -4.09 9.38 0.67
CA ILE A 342 -3.36 10.65 0.55
C ILE A 342 -3.65 11.52 1.77
N CYS A 343 -2.78 12.50 2.08
CA CYS A 343 -3.07 13.47 3.12
C CYS A 343 -4.07 14.55 2.65
N GLU A 344 -4.63 15.32 3.59
CA GLU A 344 -5.60 16.38 3.25
C GLU A 344 -4.99 17.45 2.34
N GLU A 345 -3.72 17.78 2.54
CA GLU A 345 -2.99 18.76 1.74
C GLU A 345 -2.84 18.28 0.29
N GLU A 346 -2.48 17.00 0.10
CA GLU A 346 -2.42 16.37 -1.22
C GLU A 346 -3.79 16.33 -1.89
N ALA A 347 -4.84 16.00 -1.13
CA ALA A 347 -6.20 15.99 -1.64
C ALA A 347 -6.67 17.38 -2.07
N LYS A 348 -6.42 18.40 -1.25
CA LYS A 348 -6.73 19.80 -1.57
C LYS A 348 -6.01 20.23 -2.86
N ARG A 349 -4.74 19.85 -3.04
CA ARG A 349 -3.99 20.12 -4.28
C ARG A 349 -4.59 19.45 -5.51
N ILE A 350 -5.10 18.22 -5.36
CA ILE A 350 -5.75 17.50 -6.47
C ILE A 350 -7.09 18.13 -6.83
N VAL A 351 -7.89 18.53 -5.84
CA VAL A 351 -9.24 19.07 -6.04
C VAL A 351 -9.22 20.51 -6.52
N PHE A 352 -8.34 21.35 -5.95
CA PHE A 352 -8.33 22.81 -6.18
C PHE A 352 -7.17 23.28 -7.07
N GLY A 353 -6.29 22.38 -7.51
CA GLY A 353 -5.04 22.74 -8.18
C GLY A 353 -3.99 23.24 -7.19
N TRP A 354 -2.79 23.59 -7.68
CA TRP A 354 -1.81 24.29 -6.85
C TRP A 354 -2.47 25.57 -6.30
N PRO A 355 -2.47 25.84 -4.97
CA PRO A 355 -2.58 27.23 -4.56
C PRO A 355 -1.44 27.92 -5.28
N SER A 356 -1.76 28.93 -6.10
CA SER A 356 -0.79 29.77 -6.78
C SER A 356 0.33 30.08 -5.79
N LEU A 357 1.50 29.48 -6.00
CA LEU A 357 2.73 29.91 -5.35
C LEU A 357 2.85 31.41 -5.64
N ASP A 358 3.21 32.16 -4.60
CA ASP A 358 3.23 33.62 -4.51
C ASP A 358 3.42 34.39 -5.83
N PRO A 359 2.68 35.50 -6.04
CA PRO A 359 2.91 36.41 -7.16
C PRO A 359 4.29 37.11 -7.14
N GLU A 360 5.14 36.89 -6.12
CA GLU A 360 6.44 37.54 -5.95
C GLU A 360 7.60 36.89 -6.73
N TRP A 361 7.38 35.76 -7.44
CA TRP A 361 8.41 35.13 -8.28
C TRP A 361 8.28 35.46 -9.78
N ARG A 362 7.80 36.66 -10.13
CA ARG A 362 8.04 37.21 -11.46
C ARG A 362 9.45 37.80 -11.51
N TYR A 363 10.43 36.94 -11.76
CA TYR A 363 11.65 37.43 -12.38
C TYR A 363 11.33 37.81 -13.82
N GLU A 364 11.65 39.07 -14.11
CA GLU A 364 11.56 39.72 -15.40
C GLU A 364 12.36 38.98 -16.48
N ASP A 365 11.97 39.27 -17.71
CA ASP A 365 12.68 39.05 -18.98
C ASP A 365 12.60 37.67 -19.64
N LEU A 366 11.59 37.55 -20.50
CA LEU A 366 11.88 37.34 -21.93
C LEU A 366 11.46 38.61 -22.69
N THR A 367 12.41 39.54 -22.78
CA THR A 367 12.51 40.57 -23.81
C THR A 367 12.93 39.93 -25.14
N LEU A 368 12.58 40.61 -26.26
CA LEU A 368 12.97 40.38 -27.67
C LEU A 368 12.12 39.31 -28.38
N GLU A 369 11.28 39.58 -29.39
CA GLU A 369 11.10 40.67 -30.38
C GLU A 369 9.62 41.08 -30.52
#